data_AF-A0A392P7X8-F1
#
_entry.id   AF-A0A392P7X8-F1
#
_cell.length_a   1.000
_cell.length_b   1.000
_cell.length_c   1.000
_cell.angle_alpha   90.00
_cell.angle_beta   90.00
_cell.angle_gamma   90.00
#
_symmetry.space_group_name_H-M   'P 1'
#
loop_
_entity.id
_entity.type
_entity.pdbx_description
1 polymer ?
#
loop_
_entity_poly.entity_id
_entity_poly.type
_entity_poly.pdbx_seq_one_letter_code
_entity_poly.pdbx_strand_id
1 'polypeptide(L)'
;MTISCWKPTVEGDDGDVKGKIDGLLWYKDLGNHLYGEFSMAVIQANSSLEDRSQLESGPLSSDYLGPQGTFFGVYDGHGGTAAAQFVNDNLFSNFK
;
A
#
# COMPACT_ATOMS: atom_id res chain seq x y z
N MET A 1 9.76 -0.38 -13.91
CA MET A 1 8.73 0.67 -13.84
C MET A 1 7.60 0.12 -12.99
N THR A 2 7.41 0.65 -11.78
CA THR A 2 6.24 0.31 -10.96
C THR A 2 5.01 0.91 -11.65
N ILE A 3 3.99 0.09 -11.89
CA ILE A 3 2.73 0.57 -12.45
C ILE A 3 1.80 0.77 -11.26
N SER A 4 1.46 2.02 -10.96
CA SER A 4 0.41 2.30 -9.98
C SER A 4 -0.90 1.70 -10.50
N CYS A 5 -1.46 0.73 -9.78
CA CYS A 5 -2.70 0.04 -10.14
C CYS A 5 -3.97 0.85 -9.84
N TRP A 6 -3.82 2.04 -9.25
CA TRP A 6 -4.90 2.96 -8.96
C TRP A 6 -5.00 3.93 -10.15
N LYS A 7 -5.97 3.73 -11.03
CA LYS A 7 -6.23 4.66 -12.13
C LYS A 7 -6.80 5.95 -11.52
N PRO A 8 -6.19 7.13 -11.75
CA PRO A 8 -6.76 8.37 -11.28
C PRO A 8 -8.16 8.49 -11.86
N THR A 9 -9.17 8.39 -11.00
CA THR A 9 -10.54 8.47 -11.43
C THR A 9 -10.85 9.95 -11.57
N VAL A 10 -10.81 10.45 -12.82
CA VAL A 10 -11.10 11.83 -13.26
C VAL A 10 -10.16 12.93 -12.74
N GLU A 11 -9.93 13.94 -13.58
CA GLU A 11 -9.04 15.08 -13.32
C GLU A 11 -9.40 15.78 -12.01
N GLY A 12 -8.52 15.69 -11.00
CA GLY A 12 -8.58 16.52 -9.80
C GLY A 12 -8.28 15.84 -8.47
N ASP A 13 -8.26 14.50 -8.38
CA ASP A 13 -8.09 13.80 -7.10
C ASP A 13 -6.75 13.04 -7.02
N ASP A 14 -5.72 13.73 -6.52
CA ASP A 14 -4.41 13.15 -6.14
C ASP A 14 -4.54 12.19 -4.92
N GLY A 15 -5.75 12.08 -4.35
CA GLY A 15 -6.09 11.20 -3.23
C GLY A 15 -6.03 9.70 -3.58
N ASP A 16 -6.18 9.32 -4.84
CA ASP A 16 -6.25 7.89 -5.22
C ASP A 16 -4.89 7.17 -5.13
N VAL A 17 -3.78 7.89 -5.39
CA VAL A 17 -2.42 7.33 -5.28
C VAL A 17 -2.05 7.09 -3.80
N LYS A 18 -2.45 7.99 -2.91
CA LYS A 18 -2.09 7.97 -1.48
C LYS A 18 -3.18 7.43 -0.55
N GLY A 19 -4.35 7.07 -1.07
CA GLY A 19 -5.52 6.66 -0.30
C GLY A 19 -6.28 7.83 0.32
N LYS A 20 -7.54 7.57 0.68
CA LYS A 20 -8.51 8.50 1.26
C LYS A 20 -8.49 8.42 2.78
N ILE A 21 -8.83 9.52 3.45
CA ILE A 21 -8.95 9.60 4.91
C ILE A 21 -10.37 10.04 5.26
N ASP A 22 -11.06 9.24 6.08
CA ASP A 22 -12.36 9.54 6.69
C ASP A 22 -12.27 9.35 8.21
N GLY A 23 -12.09 10.46 8.93
CA GLY A 23 -11.88 10.43 10.38
C GLY A 23 -10.63 9.63 10.77
N LEU A 24 -10.84 8.49 11.43
CA LEU A 24 -9.78 7.57 11.85
C LEU A 24 -9.47 6.49 10.79
N LEU A 25 -10.24 6.43 9.70
CA LEU A 25 -10.10 5.46 8.64
C LEU A 25 -9.22 6.03 7.53
N TRP A 26 -8.14 5.34 7.21
CA TRP A 26 -7.49 5.47 5.92
C TRP A 26 -7.90 4.30 5.03
N TYR A 27 -8.24 4.53 3.78
CA TYR A 27 -8.60 3.46 2.87
C TYR A 27 -8.32 3.79 1.41
N LYS A 28 -8.17 2.73 0.61
CA LYS A 28 -8.23 2.74 -0.84
C LYS A 28 -9.45 1.90 -1.23
N ASP A 29 -10.31 2.49 -2.06
CA ASP A 29 -11.50 1.81 -2.60
C ASP A 29 -11.11 0.55 -3.38
N LEU A 30 -12.08 -0.19 -3.91
CA LEU A 30 -11.77 -1.31 -4.79
C LEU A 30 -11.14 -0.80 -6.09
N GLY A 31 -9.94 -1.26 -6.42
CA GLY A 31 -9.20 -0.91 -7.63
C GLY A 31 -8.77 -2.11 -8.44
N ASN A 32 -8.53 -1.89 -9.74
CA ASN A 32 -8.13 -2.92 -10.68
C ASN A 32 -6.61 -3.16 -10.63
N HIS A 33 -6.21 -4.40 -10.40
CA HIS A 33 -4.82 -4.84 -10.38
C HIS A 33 -4.59 -5.89 -11.49
N LEU A 34 -3.33 -6.11 -11.87
CA LEU A 34 -2.92 -7.09 -12.89
C LEU A 34 -3.50 -8.51 -12.69
N TYR A 35 -3.85 -8.87 -11.45
CA TYR A 35 -4.30 -10.22 -11.06
C TYR A 35 -5.64 -10.23 -10.30
N GLY A 36 -6.41 -9.14 -10.33
CA GLY A 36 -7.70 -9.08 -9.63
C GLY A 36 -8.09 -7.68 -9.19
N GLU A 37 -9.10 -7.59 -8.34
CA GLU A 37 -9.55 -6.33 -7.74
C GLU A 37 -9.25 -6.35 -6.24
N PHE A 38 -8.68 -5.26 -5.73
CA PHE A 38 -8.27 -5.16 -4.33
C PHE A 38 -8.68 -3.82 -3.74
N SER A 39 -9.03 -3.83 -2.46
CA SER A 39 -9.22 -2.63 -1.63
C SER A 39 -8.31 -2.74 -0.41
N MET A 40 -8.01 -1.63 0.25
CA MET A 40 -7.20 -1.65 1.46
C MET A 40 -7.70 -0.63 2.47
N ALA A 41 -7.62 -0.93 3.76
CA ALA A 41 -8.03 0.00 4.80
C ALA A 41 -7.20 -0.21 6.07
N VAL A 42 -7.01 0.87 6.81
CA VAL A 42 -6.41 0.92 8.14
C VAL A 42 -7.27 1.83 9.01
N ILE A 43 -7.73 1.34 10.16
CA ILE A 43 -8.53 2.12 11.11
C ILE A 43 -7.70 2.40 12.36
N GLN A 44 -7.57 3.66 12.75
CA GLN A 44 -6.87 4.04 13.97
C GLN A 44 -7.75 3.74 15.19
N ALA A 45 -7.35 2.75 15.99
CA ALA A 45 -8.00 2.42 17.26
C ALA A 45 -7.29 2.99 18.51
N ASN A 46 -5.99 3.28 18.40
CA ASN A 46 -5.16 3.84 19.47
C ASN A 46 -5.01 5.37 19.34
N SER A 47 -4.38 6.02 20.32
CA SER A 47 -4.08 7.46 20.28
C SER A 47 -3.15 7.87 19.13
N SER A 48 -2.34 6.93 18.64
CA SER A 48 -1.53 7.04 17.43
C SER A 48 -1.84 5.89 16.49
N LEU A 49 -1.82 6.15 15.18
CA LEU A 49 -1.89 5.09 14.17
C LEU A 49 -0.53 4.39 14.04
N GLU A 50 -0.40 3.26 14.73
CA GLU A 50 0.80 2.42 14.72
C GLU A 50 0.82 1.45 13.54
N ASP A 51 -0.37 1.01 13.12
CA ASP A 51 -0.53 0.09 11.99
C ASP A 51 -0.18 0.75 10.66
N ARG A 52 0.45 -0.05 9.79
CA ARG A 52 0.81 0.36 8.43
C ARG A 52 0.32 -0.67 7.43
N SER A 53 0.10 -0.22 6.20
CA SER A 53 -0.26 -1.10 5.11
C SER A 53 0.39 -0.66 3.79
N GLN A 54 0.57 -1.60 2.88
CA GLN A 54 1.20 -1.37 1.58
C GLN A 54 0.62 -2.31 0.54
N LEU A 55 0.45 -1.80 -0.68
CA LEU A 55 0.07 -2.57 -1.86
C LEU A 55 0.98 -2.17 -3.02
N GLU A 56 1.79 -3.11 -3.51
CA GLU A 56 2.69 -2.90 -4.64
C GLU A 56 2.50 -3.97 -5.70
N SER A 57 2.78 -3.60 -6.94
CA SER A 57 2.38 -4.35 -8.12
C SER A 57 3.48 -4.30 -9.18
N GLY A 58 3.81 -5.45 -9.77
CA GLY A 58 4.74 -5.52 -10.90
C GLY A 58 5.92 -6.45 -10.63
N PRO A 59 7.08 -6.20 -11.27
CA PRO A 59 8.26 -7.03 -11.09
C PRO A 59 8.71 -7.01 -9.63
N LEU A 60 8.80 -8.19 -9.00
CA LEU A 60 9.34 -8.31 -7.65
C LEU A 60 10.87 -8.30 -7.64
N SER A 61 11.52 -8.63 -8.76
CA SER A 61 12.97 -8.54 -8.91
C SER A 61 13.41 -7.40 -9.83
N SER A 62 14.70 -7.11 -9.80
CA SER A 62 15.34 -6.13 -10.70
C SER A 62 15.37 -6.55 -12.18
N ASP A 63 15.09 -7.82 -12.48
CA ASP A 63 14.98 -8.32 -13.85
C ASP A 63 13.58 -8.00 -14.40
N TYR A 64 13.51 -7.41 -15.59
CA TYR A 64 12.23 -7.16 -16.27
C TYR A 64 11.51 -8.46 -16.67
N LEU A 65 12.23 -9.58 -16.70
CA LEU A 65 11.71 -10.94 -16.84
C LEU A 65 11.40 -11.62 -15.50
N GLY A 66 11.61 -10.91 -14.39
CA GLY A 66 11.39 -11.39 -13.04
C GLY A 66 9.92 -11.77 -12.76
N PRO A 67 9.69 -12.52 -11.67
CA PRO A 67 8.34 -12.87 -11.26
C PRO A 67 7.52 -11.59 -11.09
N GLN A 68 6.44 -11.48 -11.86
CA GLN A 68 5.44 -10.46 -11.67
C GLN A 68 4.52 -10.91 -10.55
N GLY A 69 4.31 -10.03 -9.58
CA GLY A 69 3.53 -10.37 -8.40
C GLY A 69 2.80 -9.16 -7.83
N THR A 70 1.96 -9.46 -6.85
CA THR A 70 1.33 -8.45 -6.02
C THR A 70 1.86 -8.62 -4.61
N PHE A 71 2.43 -7.57 -4.05
CA PHE A 71 2.88 -7.54 -2.68
C PHE A 71 1.84 -6.83 -1.82
N PHE A 72 1.37 -7.53 -0.79
CA PHE A 72 0.48 -6.98 0.23
C PHE A 72 1.23 -6.98 1.56
N GLY A 73 1.40 -5.79 2.14
CA GLY A 73 1.95 -5.59 3.47
C GLY A 73 0.88 -5.17 4.45
N VAL A 74 0.71 -5.91 5.54
CA VAL A 74 -0.09 -5.51 6.71
C VAL A 74 0.80 -5.62 7.93
N TYR A 75 1.01 -4.50 8.62
CA TYR A 75 1.97 -4.38 9.69
C TYR A 75 1.26 -3.87 10.95
N ASP A 76 1.07 -4.74 11.93
CA ASP A 76 0.53 -4.42 13.25
C ASP A 76 1.64 -3.76 14.10
N GLY A 77 1.45 -2.49 14.43
CA GLY A 77 2.45 -1.70 15.15
C GLY A 77 2.21 -1.72 16.66
N HIS A 78 3.28 -1.80 17.45
CA HIS A 78 3.19 -1.74 18.91
C HIS A 78 4.36 -1.01 19.54
N GLY A 79 4.08 -0.19 20.56
CA GLY A 79 5.11 0.55 21.30
C GLY A 79 5.66 1.76 20.52
N GLY A 80 4.85 2.32 19.62
CA GLY A 80 5.18 3.41 18.72
C GLY A 80 5.13 3.02 17.23
N THR A 81 5.09 4.02 16.36
CA THR A 81 4.90 3.84 14.91
C THR A 81 6.18 3.41 14.15
N ALA A 82 7.34 3.48 14.79
CA ALA A 82 8.64 3.44 14.12
C ALA A 82 8.93 2.10 13.46
N ALA A 83 8.63 0.98 14.12
CA ALA A 83 8.93 -0.35 13.59
C ALA A 83 8.07 -0.68 12.36
N ALA A 84 6.74 -0.52 12.47
CA ALA A 84 5.81 -0.76 11.37
C ALA A 84 6.11 0.16 10.17
N GLN A 85 6.47 1.42 10.43
CA GLN A 85 6.90 2.35 9.38
C GLN A 85 8.21 1.90 8.71
N PHE A 86 9.23 1.51 9.48
CA PHE A 86 10.48 1.03 8.92
C PHE A 86 10.28 -0.19 8.00
N VAL A 87 9.42 -1.14 8.41
CA VAL A 87 9.09 -2.30 7.57
C VAL A 87 8.36 -1.87 6.29
N ASN A 88 7.35 -1.00 6.41
CA ASN A 88 6.60 -0.47 5.26
C ASN A 88 7.51 0.20 4.21
N ASP A 89 8.48 1.00 4.67
CA ASP A 89 9.38 1.75 3.80
C ASP A 89 10.44 0.87 3.14
N ASN A 90 10.86 -0.23 3.77
CA ASN A 90 12.05 -0.97 3.36
C ASN A 90 11.76 -2.38 2.83
N LEU A 91 10.75 -3.09 3.33
CA LEU A 91 10.59 -4.53 3.08
C LEU A 91 10.39 -4.84 1.60
N PHE A 92 9.52 -4.10 0.90
CA PHE A 92 9.28 -4.33 -0.52
C PHE A 92 10.56 -4.23 -1.36
N SER A 93 11.40 -3.24 -1.06
CA SER A 93 12.65 -3.00 -1.78
C SER A 93 13.72 -4.08 -1.58
N ASN A 94 13.54 -4.98 -0.61
CA ASN A 94 14.43 -6.11 -0.33
C ASN A 94 14.02 -7.41 -1.04
N PHE A 95 12.91 -7.43 -1.77
CA PHE A 95 12.56 -8.57 -2.63
C PHE A 95 13.26 -8.57 -4.01
N LYS A 96 14.12 -7.56 -4.26
CA LYS A 96 14.89 -7.33 -5.50
C LYS A 96 15.74 -8.52 -5.98
#